data_AF-A0A1Y4R6D7-F1
#
_entry.id   AF-A0A1Y4R6D7-F1
#
_cell.length_a   1.000
_cell.length_b   1.000
_cell.length_c   1.000
_cell.angle_alpha   90.00
_cell.angle_beta   90.00
_cell.angle_gamma   90.00
#
_symmetry.space_group_name_H-M   'P 1'
#
loop_
_entity.id
_entity.type
_entity.pdbx_description
1 polymer ?
#
loop_
_entity_poly.entity_id
_entity_poly.type
_entity_poly.pdbx_seq_one_letter_code
_entity_poly.pdbx_strand_id
1 'polypeptide(L)' 'MNKVRRKRLQEAFDLVAKAQEILAEVREEERESLENLPDNFRYGERGEEMEAYIEMIDEADGYLDDAKSVIEQI' A
#
# COMPACT_ATOMS: atom_id res chain seq x y z
N MET A 1 -0.07 22.97 -20.19
CA MET A 1 0.60 23.08 -18.87
C MET A 1 2.03 23.61 -19.05
N ASN A 2 2.57 24.42 -18.13
CA ASN A 2 3.97 24.86 -18.23
C ASN A 2 4.94 23.80 -17.65
N LYS A 3 6.24 23.90 -17.99
CA LYS A 3 7.25 22.91 -17.58
C LYS A 3 7.34 22.73 -16.06
N VAL A 4 7.17 23.81 -15.29
CA VAL A 4 7.22 23.77 -13.82
C VAL A 4 6.07 22.96 -13.24
N ARG A 5 4.83 23.20 -13.69
CA ARG A 5 3.65 22.45 -13.23
C ARG A 5 3.73 20.98 -13.61
N ARG A 6 4.19 20.66 -14.83
CA ARG A 6 4.40 19.26 -15.26
C ARG A 6 5.44 18.54 -14.39
N LYS A 7 6.53 19.20 -14.02
CA LYS A 7 7.53 18.61 -13.12
C LYS A 7 6.97 18.30 -11.73
N ARG A 8 6.10 19.15 -11.18
CA ARG A 8 5.46 18.91 -9.88
C ARG A 8 4.44 17.78 -9.92
N LEU A 9 3.77 17.55 -11.05
CA LEU A 9 2.90 16.38 -11.21
C LEU A 9 3.71 15.09 -11.31
N GLN A 10 4.86 15.11 -12.00
CA GLN A 10 5.77 13.97 -12.00
C GLN A 10 6.24 13.64 -10.58
N GLU A 11 6.63 14.65 -9.80
CA GLU A 11 7.01 14.46 -8.40
C GLU A 11 5.88 13.85 -7.57
N ALA A 12 4.63 14.27 -7.79
CA ALA A 12 3.48 13.65 -7.15
C ALA A 12 3.31 12.18 -7.54
N PHE A 13 3.46 11.85 -8.83
CA PHE A 13 3.43 10.45 -9.31
C PHE A 13 4.52 9.60 -8.64
N ASP A 14 5.75 10.11 -8.60
CA ASP A 14 6.89 9.41 -8.02
C ASP A 14 6.70 9.17 -6.51
N LEU A 15 6.10 10.14 -5.80
CA LEU A 15 5.77 9.99 -4.37
C LEU A 15 4.69 8.94 -4.14
N VAL A 16 3.68 8.86 -5.01
CA VAL A 16 2.65 7.82 -4.90
C VAL A 16 3.24 6.44 -5.20
N ALA A 17 4.09 6.32 -6.22
CA ALA A 17 4.80 5.07 -6.51
C ALA A 17 5.65 4.60 -5.32
N LYS A 18 6.37 5.52 -4.69
CA LYS A 18 7.15 5.23 -3.47
C LYS A 18 6.26 4.81 -2.30
N ALA A 19 5.08 5.40 -2.14
CA ALA A 19 4.14 4.99 -1.10
C ALA A 19 3.66 3.56 -1.33
N GLN A 20 3.39 3.15 -2.57
CA GLN A 20 3.04 1.76 -2.90
C GLN A 20 4.17 0.77 -2.61
N GLU A 21 5.43 1.14 -2.87
CA GLU A 21 6.58 0.30 -2.50
C GLU A 21 6.60 0.04 -0.99
N ILE A 22 6.41 1.08 -0.17
CA ILE A 22 6.35 0.94 1.30
C ILE A 22 5.17 0.07 1.73
N LEU A 23 3.99 0.26 1.12
CA LEU A 23 2.82 -0.58 1.42
C LEU A 23 3.08 -2.05 1.08
N ALA A 24 3.72 -2.32 -0.05
CA ALA A 24 4.05 -3.68 -0.46
C ALA A 24 5.05 -4.35 0.49
N GLU A 25 6.07 -3.62 0.94
CA GLU A 25 7.04 -4.12 1.93
C GLU A 25 6.34 -4.47 3.26
N VAL A 26 5.56 -3.54 3.82
CA VAL A 26 4.86 -3.75 5.09
C VAL A 26 3.83 -4.89 4.98
N ARG A 27 3.10 -4.97 3.87
CA ARG A 27 2.13 -6.05 3.63
C ARG A 27 2.79 -7.43 3.66
N GLU A 28 3.97 -7.56 3.06
CA GLU A 28 4.70 -8.82 3.05
C GLU A 28 5.20 -9.16 4.46
N GLU A 29 5.74 -8.18 5.20
CA GLU A 29 6.15 -8.37 6.59
C GLU A 29 4.99 -8.81 7.50
N GLU A 30 3.80 -8.23 7.31
CA GLU A 30 2.58 -8.62 8.04
C GLU A 30 2.13 -10.04 7.67
N ARG A 31 2.16 -10.41 6.39
CA ARG A 31 1.84 -11.77 5.93
C ARG A 31 2.80 -12.81 6.49
N GLU A 32 4.11 -12.56 6.43
CA GLU A 32 5.12 -13.42 7.03
C GLU A 32 4.92 -13.54 8.55
N SER A 33 4.58 -12.43 9.22
CA SER A 33 4.32 -12.42 10.66
C SER A 33 3.07 -13.24 11.02
N LEU A 34 2.02 -13.16 10.21
CA LEU A 34 0.79 -13.95 10.36
C LEU A 34 1.04 -15.44 10.14
N GLU A 35 1.83 -15.80 9.12
CA GLU A 35 2.17 -17.19 8.83
C GLU A 35 3.03 -17.83 9.94
N ASN A 36 3.91 -17.04 10.55
CA ASN A 36 4.78 -17.48 11.64
C ASN A 36 4.10 -17.52 13.02
N LEU A 37 2.87 -17.04 13.15
CA LEU A 37 2.13 -17.08 14.41
C LEU A 37 1.70 -18.52 14.77
N PRO A 38 1.79 -18.92 16.06
CA PRO A 38 1.22 -20.19 16.51
C PRO A 38 -0.29 -20.25 16.26
N ASP A 39 -0.82 -21.43 15.90
CA ASP A 39 -2.24 -21.64 15.54
C ASP A 39 -3.23 -21.00 16.52
N ASN A 40 -2.99 -21.10 17.83
CA ASN A 40 -3.88 -20.51 18.85
C ASN A 40 -4.00 -18.98 18.75
N PHE A 41 -2.96 -18.28 18.27
CA PHE A 41 -2.99 -16.84 18.07
C PHE A 41 -3.39 -16.47 16.65
N ARG A 42 -2.98 -17.27 15.66
CA ARG A 42 -3.32 -17.09 14.25
C ARG A 42 -4.83 -17.20 13.99
N TYR A 43 -5.52 -18.11 14.67
CA TYR A 43 -6.98 -18.26 14.58
C TYR A 43 -7.73 -17.51 15.68
N GLY A 44 -7.04 -16.66 16.45
CA GLY A 44 -7.65 -15.82 17.48
C GLY A 44 -7.75 -14.37 17.03
N GLU A 45 -8.22 -13.50 17.93
CA GLU A 45 -8.41 -12.06 17.68
C GLU A 45 -7.17 -11.38 17.06
N ARG A 46 -5.97 -11.81 17.48
CA ARG A 46 -4.71 -11.24 16.97
C ARG A 46 -4.47 -11.56 15.50
N GLY A 47 -4.77 -12.77 15.06
CA GLY A 47 -4.63 -13.14 13.65
C GLY A 47 -5.68 -12.44 12.79
N GLU A 48 -6.92 -12.36 13.27
CA GLU A 48 -8.00 -11.61 12.59
C GLU A 48 -7.64 -10.12 12.45
N GLU A 49 -7.04 -9.50 13.48
CA GLU A 49 -6.59 -8.11 13.42
C GLU A 49 -5.48 -7.90 12.38
N MET A 50 -4.52 -8.83 12.30
CA MET A 50 -3.45 -8.78 11.30
C MET A 50 -3.98 -9.00 9.88
N GLU A 51 -4.93 -9.92 9.67
CA GLU A 51 -5.63 -10.09 8.40
C GLU A 51 -6.35 -8.79 7.99
N ALA A 52 -7.04 -8.13 8.93
CA ALA A 52 -7.69 -6.85 8.67
C ALA A 52 -6.69 -5.74 8.29
N TYR A 53 -5.51 -5.68 8.91
CA TYR A 53 -4.47 -4.73 8.51
C TYR A 53 -3.94 -5.01 7.10
N ILE A 54 -3.72 -6.27 6.74
CA ILE A 54 -3.32 -6.67 5.39
C ILE A 54 -4.37 -6.23 4.37
N GLU A 55 -5.66 -6.45 4.66
CA GLU A 55 -6.76 -5.99 3.80
C GLU A 55 -6.79 -4.47 3.63
N MET A 56 -6.60 -3.71 4.71
CA MET A 56 -6.54 -2.24 4.65
C MET A 56 -5.34 -1.75 3.83
N ILE A 57 -4.19 -2.44 3.90
CA ILE A 57 -3.02 -2.13 3.09
C ILE A 57 -3.30 -2.40 1.61
N ASP A 58 -3.93 -3.53 1.29
CA ASP A 58 -4.35 -3.88 -0.08
C ASP A 58 -5.35 -2.85 -0.65
N GLU A 59 -6.29 -2.38 0.17
CA GLU A 59 -7.24 -1.32 -0.22
C GLU A 59 -6.53 0.02 -0.47
N ALA A 60 -5.60 0.40 0.41
CA ALA A 60 -4.80 1.61 0.25
C ALA A 60 -3.95 1.57 -1.03
N ASP A 61 -3.31 0.43 -1.34
CA ASP A 61 -2.55 0.23 -2.57
C ASP A 61 -3.42 0.42 -3.82
N GLY A 62 -4.65 -0.11 -3.80
CA GLY A 62 -5.64 0.11 -4.85
C GLY A 62 -5.98 1.59 -5.07
N TYR A 63 -6.22 2.34 -4.00
CA TYR A 63 -6.47 3.80 -4.10
C TYR A 63 -5.27 4.57 -4.66
N LEU A 64 -4.05 4.14 -4.36
CA LEU A 64 -2.84 4.75 -4.90
C LEU A 64 -2.65 4.44 -6.39
N ASP A 65 -3.03 3.24 -6.84
CA ASP A 65 -3.00 2.87 -8.26
C ASP A 65 -3.98 3.70 -9.09
N ASP A 66 -5.21 3.89 -8.57
CA ASP A 66 -6.20 4.79 -9.15
C ASP A 66 -5.65 6.23 -9.23
N ALA A 67 -5.05 6.72 -8.15
CA ALA A 67 -4.46 8.05 -8.11
C ALA A 67 -3.34 8.23 -9.15
N LYS A 68 -2.43 7.24 -9.29
CA LYS A 68 -1.37 7.25 -10.32
C LYS A 68 -1.95 7.28 -11.72
N SER A 69 -2.95 6.45 -11.99
CA SER A 69 -3.63 6.37 -13.28
C SER A 69 -4.26 7.71 -13.67
N VAL A 70 -4.82 8.45 -12.70
CA VAL A 70 -5.36 9.79 -12.94
C VAL A 70 -4.25 10.82 -13.13
N ILE A 71 -3.18 10.78 -12.33
CA ILE A 71 -2.05 11.73 -12.44
C ILE A 71 -1.34 11.59 -13.80
N GLU A 72 -1.17 10.38 -14.30
CA GLU A 72 -0.51 10.11 -15.58
C GLU A 72 -1.27 10.70 -16.79
N GLN A 73 -2.58 10.91 -16.65
CA GLN A 73 -3.44 11.49 -17.69
C GLN A 73 -3.36 13.03 -17.78
N ILE A 74 -2.65 13.72 -16.86
CA ILE A 74 -2.59 15.21 -16.76
C ILE A 74 -1.36 15.81 -17.48
#